data_AF-L7FAZ0-F1
#
_entry.id   AF-L7FAZ0-F1
#
_cell.length_a   1.000
_cell.length_b   1.000
_cell.length_c   1.000
_cell.angle_alpha   90.00
_cell.angle_beta   90.00
_cell.angle_gamma   90.00
#
_symmetry.space_group_name_H-M   'P 1'
#
loop_
_entity.id
_entity.type
_entity.pdbx_description
1 polymer ?
#
loop_
_entity_poly.entity_id
_entity_poly.type
_entity_poly.pdbx_seq_one_letter_code
_entity_poly.pdbx_strand_id
1 'polypeptide(L)'
;MRNSRLRALSGVLAAGALIAGLAGSTAQAAESTAAAVPAEIGIRFNPDGDAGQCGGLAGQQWGRDPDFTKAIRFDTDNRSGGCQLAFGIFDPDNTLSGVSVAYSFQASAGGDAGQCGNPGTYQMPIQRFRTFGPQVRVDTDGRPGFCNLTFSVSGRSDVILEVRYFADGDGSQCVNSLPSDQNHTAFKGSPVTIGIDTDGRSGGCQMQLRLQKV
;
A
#
# COMPACT_ATOMS: atom_id res chain seq x y z
N MET A 1 7.91 68.20 -74.33
CA MET A 1 6.73 67.54 -73.73
C MET A 1 6.13 68.46 -72.66
N ARG A 2 4.82 68.72 -72.79
CA ARG A 2 3.81 69.36 -71.90
C ARG A 2 4.21 70.07 -70.57
N ASN A 3 3.96 71.39 -70.56
CA ASN A 3 2.97 72.16 -69.77
C ASN A 3 2.61 71.84 -68.29
N SER A 4 2.54 72.95 -67.53
CA SER A 4 1.53 73.30 -66.48
C SER A 4 1.63 72.60 -65.11
N ARG A 5 1.21 73.14 -63.95
CA ARG A 5 0.80 74.45 -63.38
C ARG A 5 0.50 74.16 -61.88
N LEU A 6 0.64 75.19 -61.02
CA LEU A 6 -0.20 75.52 -59.83
C LEU A 6 -0.18 74.67 -58.51
N ARG A 7 0.29 75.35 -57.44
CA ARG A 7 -0.37 75.81 -56.19
C ARG A 7 -1.12 74.86 -55.21
N ALA A 8 -1.03 75.28 -53.94
CA ALA A 8 -1.97 75.14 -52.80
C ALA A 8 -1.82 73.85 -51.97
N LEU A 9 -2.09 73.75 -50.67
CA LEU A 9 -2.24 74.63 -49.49
C LEU A 9 -2.54 73.66 -48.33
N SER A 10 -2.23 74.09 -47.11
CA SER A 10 -2.94 73.77 -45.86
C SER A 10 -2.82 72.37 -45.24
N GLY A 11 -2.65 72.44 -43.91
CA GLY A 11 -2.44 71.31 -43.01
C GLY A 11 -3.68 70.48 -42.71
N VAL A 12 -3.46 69.39 -41.97
CA VAL A 12 -4.50 68.65 -41.31
C VAL A 12 -4.06 68.28 -39.88
N LEU A 13 -5.00 68.63 -39.01
CA LEU A 13 -5.24 68.31 -37.60
C LEU A 13 -4.48 67.14 -36.97
N ALA A 14 -3.95 67.42 -35.78
CA ALA A 14 -3.75 66.42 -34.74
C ALA A 14 -5.12 65.94 -34.22
N ALA A 15 -5.45 64.67 -34.46
CA ALA A 15 -6.53 63.98 -33.77
C ALA A 15 -5.91 63.12 -32.67
N GLY A 16 -6.09 63.52 -31.42
CA GLY A 16 -5.75 62.71 -30.25
C GLY A 16 -6.65 61.48 -30.21
N ALA A 17 -6.05 60.30 -30.26
CA ALA A 17 -6.74 59.05 -29.96
C ALA A 17 -6.74 58.83 -28.44
N LEU A 18 -7.91 58.94 -27.82
CA LEU A 18 -8.16 58.35 -26.50
C LEU A 18 -8.06 56.83 -26.66
N ILE A 19 -7.01 56.23 -26.10
CA ILE A 19 -6.96 54.77 -25.90
C ILE A 19 -7.78 54.51 -24.63
N ALA A 20 -9.05 54.14 -24.82
CA ALA A 20 -9.87 53.59 -23.76
C ALA A 20 -9.22 52.28 -23.26
N GLY A 21 -8.80 52.28 -22.00
CA GLY A 21 -8.25 51.11 -21.33
C GLY A 21 -9.29 50.01 -21.24
N LEU A 22 -9.11 48.96 -22.03
CA LEU A 22 -9.76 47.67 -21.81
C LEU A 22 -9.06 47.03 -20.61
N ALA A 23 -9.61 47.22 -19.42
CA ALA A 23 -9.29 46.38 -18.27
C ALA A 23 -9.80 44.97 -18.57
N GLY A 24 -8.95 44.17 -19.20
CA GLY A 24 -9.18 42.74 -19.37
C GLY A 24 -9.10 42.08 -17.99
N SER A 25 -10.26 41.77 -17.42
CA SER A 25 -10.35 40.83 -16.30
C SER A 25 -9.87 39.47 -16.81
N THR A 26 -8.60 39.12 -16.56
CA THR A 26 -8.14 37.75 -16.72
C THR A 26 -8.86 36.92 -15.66
N ALA A 27 -9.91 36.20 -16.07
CA ALA A 27 -10.47 35.13 -15.27
C ALA A 27 -9.36 34.11 -15.02
N GLN A 28 -8.77 34.16 -13.83
CA GLN A 28 -7.90 33.09 -13.34
C GLN A 28 -8.81 31.88 -13.13
N ALA A 29 -8.77 30.94 -14.08
CA ALA A 29 -9.25 29.61 -13.84
C ALA A 29 -8.43 29.05 -12.67
N ALA A 30 -9.04 28.97 -11.50
CA ALA A 30 -8.48 28.22 -10.40
C ALA A 30 -8.44 26.76 -10.86
N GLU A 31 -7.26 26.28 -11.23
CA GLU A 31 -7.03 24.85 -11.37
C GLU A 31 -7.27 24.23 -10.00
N SER A 32 -8.44 23.60 -9.86
CA SER A 32 -8.71 22.69 -8.77
C SER A 32 -7.73 21.53 -8.93
N THR A 33 -6.60 21.60 -8.24
CA THR A 33 -5.73 20.45 -8.04
C THR A 33 -6.52 19.44 -7.22
N ALA A 34 -7.21 18.52 -7.90
CA ALA A 34 -7.85 17.40 -7.24
C ALA A 34 -6.81 16.73 -6.32
N ALA A 35 -7.19 16.52 -5.06
CA ALA A 35 -6.32 15.82 -4.12
C ALA A 35 -6.04 14.41 -4.66
N ALA A 36 -4.78 13.99 -4.62
CA ALA A 36 -4.38 12.66 -5.07
C ALA A 36 -5.13 11.59 -4.27
N VAL A 37 -5.61 10.56 -4.96
CA VAL A 37 -6.22 9.38 -4.33
C VAL A 37 -5.13 8.63 -3.57
N PRO A 38 -5.29 8.43 -2.24
CA PRO A 38 -4.31 7.70 -1.46
C PRO A 38 -4.14 6.27 -1.95
N ALA A 39 -2.90 5.77 -1.90
CA ALA A 39 -2.61 4.38 -2.20
C ALA A 39 -3.29 3.43 -1.18
N GLU A 40 -3.60 2.22 -1.63
CA GLU A 40 -4.23 1.17 -0.83
C GLU A 40 -3.29 -0.03 -0.68
N ILE A 41 -3.24 -0.61 0.53
CA ILE A 41 -2.55 -1.87 0.80
C ILE A 41 -3.53 -3.03 0.71
N GLY A 42 -3.15 -4.06 -0.04
CA GLY A 42 -3.98 -5.23 -0.33
C GLY A 42 -3.51 -6.48 0.39
N ILE A 43 -4.46 -7.26 0.89
CA ILE A 43 -4.25 -8.64 1.34
C ILE A 43 -5.16 -9.56 0.54
N ARG A 44 -4.58 -10.60 -0.07
CA ARG A 44 -5.32 -11.76 -0.57
C ARG A 44 -5.08 -12.92 0.39
N PHE A 45 -6.16 -13.40 0.99
CA PHE A 45 -6.11 -14.43 2.03
C PHE A 45 -7.17 -15.48 1.71
N ASN A 46 -6.74 -16.73 1.54
CA ASN A 46 -7.66 -17.82 1.23
C ASN A 46 -7.29 -19.06 2.03
N PRO A 47 -8.28 -19.85 2.45
CA PRO A 47 -7.99 -21.15 3.01
C PRO A 47 -7.50 -22.11 1.94
N ASP A 48 -6.64 -23.02 2.38
CA ASP A 48 -6.18 -24.19 1.64
C ASP A 48 -6.47 -25.41 2.52
N GLY A 49 -7.70 -25.93 2.41
CA GLY A 49 -8.25 -26.90 3.35
C GLY A 49 -9.41 -26.32 4.16
N ASP A 50 -9.41 -26.53 5.49
CA ASP A 50 -10.47 -26.02 6.38
C ASP A 50 -10.45 -24.49 6.46
N ALA A 51 -11.56 -23.86 6.08
CA ALA A 51 -11.76 -22.41 6.10
C ALA A 51 -11.67 -21.77 7.49
N GLY A 52 -11.94 -22.55 8.54
CA GLY A 52 -11.80 -22.11 9.92
C GLY A 52 -10.36 -21.74 10.29
N GLN A 53 -9.37 -22.38 9.67
CA GLN A 53 -7.93 -22.10 9.88
C GLN A 53 -7.54 -20.66 9.50
N CYS A 54 -8.36 -20.01 8.67
CA CYS A 54 -8.15 -18.65 8.19
C CYS A 54 -9.20 -17.67 8.74
N GLY A 55 -9.84 -18.01 9.87
CA GLY A 55 -10.89 -17.22 10.51
C GLY A 55 -12.16 -17.06 9.68
N GLY A 56 -12.37 -17.91 8.66
CA GLY A 56 -13.52 -17.85 7.75
C GLY A 56 -13.50 -16.69 6.75
N LEU A 57 -12.48 -15.82 6.76
CA LEU A 57 -12.33 -14.76 5.77
C LEU A 57 -11.61 -15.30 4.54
N ALA A 58 -12.19 -15.09 3.36
CA ALA A 58 -11.59 -15.49 2.09
C ALA A 58 -11.68 -14.37 1.04
N GLY A 59 -10.72 -14.34 0.13
CA GLY A 59 -10.69 -13.43 -1.01
C GLY A 59 -9.69 -12.30 -0.85
N GLN A 60 -10.04 -11.14 -1.42
CA GLN A 60 -9.18 -9.97 -1.52
C GLN A 60 -9.77 -8.82 -0.74
N GLN A 61 -8.92 -8.05 -0.07
CA GLN A 61 -9.28 -6.82 0.61
C GLN A 61 -8.22 -5.75 0.39
N TRP A 62 -8.65 -4.50 0.49
CA TRP A 62 -7.82 -3.32 0.29
C TRP A 62 -8.13 -2.33 1.43
N GLY A 63 -7.09 -1.88 2.13
CA GLY A 63 -7.16 -0.88 3.18
C GLY A 63 -6.58 0.44 2.68
N ARG A 64 -7.19 1.55 3.09
CA ARG A 64 -6.77 2.90 2.74
C ARG A 64 -6.55 3.70 4.02
N ASP A 65 -5.44 4.43 4.11
CA ASP A 65 -5.21 5.40 5.18
C ASP A 65 -6.41 6.38 5.32
N PRO A 66 -6.90 6.66 6.55
CA PRO A 66 -6.33 6.35 7.87
C PRO A 66 -6.61 4.94 8.42
N ASP A 67 -7.36 4.12 7.70
CA ASP A 67 -7.86 2.84 8.18
C ASP A 67 -6.88 1.69 7.91
N PHE A 68 -6.87 0.73 8.82
CA PHE A 68 -6.22 -0.57 8.59
C PHE A 68 -7.08 -1.44 7.66
N THR A 69 -6.45 -2.43 7.03
CA THR A 69 -7.20 -3.56 6.44
C THR A 69 -8.08 -4.25 7.49
N LYS A 70 -9.09 -5.00 7.06
CA LYS A 70 -9.80 -5.90 7.98
C LYS A 70 -8.80 -6.94 8.50
N ALA A 71 -8.97 -7.33 9.76
CA ALA A 71 -8.14 -8.36 10.36
C ALA A 71 -8.29 -9.68 9.60
N ILE A 72 -7.15 -10.25 9.19
CA ILE A 72 -7.07 -11.67 8.86
C ILE A 72 -6.69 -12.42 10.13
N ARG A 73 -7.16 -13.67 10.28
CA ARG A 73 -6.83 -14.53 11.40
C ARG A 73 -6.13 -15.78 10.89
N PHE A 74 -4.97 -16.08 11.44
CA PHE A 74 -4.33 -17.39 11.36
C PHE A 74 -4.79 -18.17 12.59
N ASP A 75 -5.62 -19.18 12.41
CA ASP A 75 -6.12 -20.04 13.47
C ASP A 75 -5.30 -21.33 13.47
N THR A 76 -4.49 -21.49 14.51
CA THR A 76 -3.32 -22.36 14.55
C THR A 76 -3.64 -23.58 15.40
N ASP A 77 -4.47 -24.50 14.90
CA ASP A 77 -5.10 -25.53 15.74
C ASP A 77 -5.00 -26.97 15.20
N ASN A 78 -3.84 -27.32 14.61
CA ASN A 78 -3.48 -28.67 14.13
C ASN A 78 -4.36 -29.26 13.02
N ARG A 79 -5.29 -28.48 12.48
CA ARG A 79 -6.10 -28.95 11.36
C ARG A 79 -5.24 -29.09 10.12
N SER A 80 -5.61 -30.01 9.24
CA SER A 80 -4.90 -30.19 7.98
C SER A 80 -5.22 -29.03 7.04
N GLY A 81 -4.20 -28.48 6.39
CA GLY A 81 -4.36 -27.39 5.45
C GLY A 81 -3.67 -26.13 5.95
N GLY A 82 -4.19 -24.96 5.61
CA GLY A 82 -3.60 -23.72 6.07
C GLY A 82 -4.14 -22.51 5.35
N CYS A 83 -3.34 -21.45 5.35
CA CYS A 83 -3.73 -20.18 4.78
C CYS A 83 -2.76 -19.69 3.73
N GLN A 84 -3.33 -19.35 2.58
CA GLN A 84 -2.65 -18.79 1.44
C GLN A 84 -2.69 -17.26 1.52
N LEU A 85 -1.53 -16.63 1.44
CA LEU A 85 -1.33 -15.22 1.71
C LEU A 85 -0.56 -14.55 0.57
N ALA A 86 -1.05 -13.41 0.09
CA ALA A 86 -0.35 -12.56 -0.85
C ALA A 86 -0.65 -11.08 -0.60
N PHE A 87 0.29 -10.21 -0.99
CA PHE A 87 0.23 -8.77 -0.76
C PHE A 87 0.35 -7.99 -2.08
N GLY A 88 -0.19 -6.77 -2.09
CA GLY A 88 -0.10 -5.86 -3.22
C GLY A 88 -0.41 -4.42 -2.82
N ILE A 89 -0.01 -3.46 -3.63
CA ILE A 89 -0.26 -2.03 -3.41
C ILE A 89 -0.89 -1.43 -4.66
N PHE A 90 -2.04 -0.80 -4.46
CA PHE A 90 -2.77 -0.09 -5.51
C PHE A 90 -2.53 1.41 -5.35
N ASP A 91 -1.82 2.01 -6.30
CA ASP A 91 -1.41 3.41 -6.29
C ASP A 91 -1.86 4.09 -7.59
N PRO A 92 -3.15 4.48 -7.70
CA PRO A 92 -3.74 4.97 -8.95
C PRO A 92 -3.05 6.23 -9.49
N ASP A 93 -2.60 7.11 -8.59
CA ASP A 93 -2.01 8.40 -8.94
C ASP A 93 -0.47 8.38 -8.91
N ASN A 94 0.14 7.19 -8.76
CA ASN A 94 1.60 7.00 -8.74
C ASN A 94 2.31 7.84 -7.65
N THR A 95 1.63 8.03 -6.52
CA THR A 95 2.10 8.82 -5.37
C THR A 95 3.26 8.15 -4.63
N LEU A 96 3.45 6.85 -4.82
CA LEU A 96 4.50 6.02 -4.23
C LEU A 96 5.67 5.78 -5.18
N SER A 97 5.80 6.56 -6.26
CA SER A 97 6.97 6.49 -7.14
C SER A 97 8.27 6.58 -6.32
N GLY A 98 9.21 5.68 -6.59
CA GLY A 98 10.48 5.57 -5.87
C GLY A 98 10.41 4.80 -4.54
N VAL A 99 9.24 4.28 -4.13
CA VAL A 99 9.11 3.34 -3.01
C VAL A 99 9.27 1.90 -3.48
N SER A 100 9.86 1.05 -2.64
CA SER A 100 9.76 -0.40 -2.76
C SER A 100 9.31 -0.97 -1.40
N VAL A 101 8.29 -1.83 -1.44
CA VAL A 101 7.82 -2.58 -0.26
C VAL A 101 7.95 -4.07 -0.58
N ALA A 102 8.56 -4.81 0.33
CA ALA A 102 8.78 -6.25 0.16
C ALA A 102 8.38 -7.01 1.41
N TYR A 103 8.05 -8.28 1.22
CA TYR A 103 7.86 -9.24 2.30
C TYR A 103 8.78 -10.44 2.11
N SER A 104 9.39 -10.91 3.20
CA SER A 104 10.18 -12.14 3.26
C SER A 104 9.42 -13.17 4.10
N PHE A 105 9.36 -14.40 3.63
CA PHE A 105 8.65 -15.49 4.29
C PHE A 105 9.54 -16.72 4.38
N GLN A 106 9.83 -17.17 5.60
CA GLN A 106 10.78 -18.26 5.87
C GLN A 106 10.38 -19.03 7.12
N ALA A 107 10.74 -20.31 7.17
CA ALA A 107 10.67 -21.07 8.42
C ALA A 107 11.63 -20.49 9.46
N SER A 108 11.26 -20.60 10.73
CA SER A 108 12.14 -20.30 11.86
C SER A 108 13.36 -21.22 11.87
N ALA A 109 14.44 -20.78 12.52
CA ALA A 109 15.66 -21.57 12.60
C ALA A 109 15.38 -22.92 13.30
N GLY A 110 15.67 -24.02 12.60
CA GLY A 110 15.38 -25.37 13.07
C GLY A 110 13.93 -25.81 12.94
N GLY A 111 13.04 -24.97 12.40
CA GLY A 111 11.65 -25.32 12.10
C GLY A 111 11.51 -26.15 10.83
N ASP A 112 10.38 -26.83 10.70
CA ASP A 112 10.04 -27.61 9.52
C ASP A 112 9.68 -26.67 8.34
N ALA A 113 10.47 -26.77 7.26
CA ALA A 113 10.28 -25.94 6.06
C ALA A 113 8.94 -26.19 5.36
N GLY A 114 8.33 -27.36 5.55
CA GLY A 114 7.01 -27.69 5.02
C GLY A 114 5.89 -26.84 5.60
N GLN A 115 6.10 -26.18 6.75
CA GLN A 115 5.11 -25.27 7.31
C GLN A 115 5.00 -23.94 6.56
N CYS A 116 6.06 -23.55 5.86
CA CYS A 116 6.16 -22.25 5.22
C CYS A 116 6.29 -22.45 3.71
N GLY A 117 5.16 -22.68 3.05
CA GLY A 117 5.12 -22.95 1.61
C GLY A 117 5.48 -21.73 0.78
N ASN A 118 6.24 -21.99 -0.29
CA ASN A 118 6.85 -20.98 -1.18
C ASN A 118 7.67 -19.92 -0.39
N PRO A 119 8.69 -20.33 0.37
CA PRO A 119 9.51 -19.40 1.13
C PRO A 119 10.37 -18.56 0.18
N GLY A 120 10.61 -17.30 0.54
CA GLY A 120 11.37 -16.39 -0.30
C GLY A 120 11.18 -14.93 0.09
N THR A 121 11.82 -14.04 -0.66
CA THR A 121 11.62 -12.59 -0.54
C THR A 121 10.99 -12.06 -1.82
N TYR A 122 9.86 -11.37 -1.67
CA TYR A 122 9.05 -10.93 -2.79
C TYR A 122 8.73 -9.45 -2.67
N GLN A 123 8.80 -8.77 -3.81
CA GLN A 123 8.34 -7.39 -3.92
C GLN A 123 6.82 -7.37 -3.98
N MET A 124 6.19 -6.47 -3.22
CA MET A 124 4.79 -6.15 -3.40
C MET A 124 4.65 -5.35 -4.70
N PRO A 125 3.80 -5.77 -5.64
CA PRO A 125 3.56 -4.96 -6.82
C PRO A 125 2.90 -3.64 -6.41
N ILE A 126 3.52 -2.52 -6.76
CA ILE A 126 2.94 -1.18 -6.66
C ILE A 126 2.46 -0.80 -8.05
N GLN A 127 1.15 -0.79 -8.28
CA GLN A 127 0.56 -0.65 -9.61
C GLN A 127 -0.67 0.28 -9.60
N ARG A 128 -1.00 0.83 -10.77
CA ARG A 128 -2.23 1.63 -10.98
C ARG A 128 -3.48 0.77 -11.16
N PHE A 129 -3.38 -0.53 -10.92
CA PHE A 129 -4.49 -1.48 -10.88
C PHE A 129 -4.24 -2.49 -9.76
N ARG A 130 -5.32 -3.02 -9.20
CA ARG A 130 -5.24 -3.99 -8.09
C ARG A 130 -4.64 -5.30 -8.57
N THR A 131 -3.49 -5.66 -8.01
CA THR A 131 -2.80 -6.92 -8.28
C THR A 131 -2.03 -7.36 -7.05
N PHE A 132 -1.68 -8.65 -7.01
CA PHE A 132 -0.97 -9.28 -5.89
C PHE A 132 0.32 -9.92 -6.39
N GLY A 133 1.34 -9.92 -5.54
CA GLY A 133 2.58 -10.63 -5.79
C GLY A 133 2.41 -12.15 -5.69
N PRO A 134 3.54 -12.88 -5.60
CA PRO A 134 3.55 -14.30 -5.32
C PRO A 134 2.74 -14.64 -4.06
N GLN A 135 2.31 -15.89 -3.96
CA GLN A 135 1.54 -16.39 -2.83
C GLN A 135 2.43 -17.25 -1.96
N VAL A 136 2.34 -17.06 -0.65
CA VAL A 136 2.98 -17.92 0.35
C VAL A 136 1.91 -18.68 1.11
N ARG A 137 2.29 -19.81 1.73
CA ARG A 137 1.38 -20.68 2.48
C ARG A 137 1.86 -20.83 3.90
N VAL A 138 0.99 -20.55 4.86
CA VAL A 138 1.15 -20.91 6.27
C VAL A 138 0.42 -22.24 6.47
N ASP A 139 1.13 -23.33 6.71
CA ASP A 139 0.59 -24.65 7.09
C ASP A 139 0.30 -24.66 8.59
N THR A 140 -0.86 -25.13 9.02
CA THR A 140 -1.29 -25.13 10.44
C THR A 140 -1.37 -26.55 11.03
N ASP A 141 -0.61 -27.49 10.47
CA ASP A 141 -0.76 -28.93 10.68
C ASP A 141 0.14 -29.53 11.78
N GLY A 142 0.65 -28.72 12.71
CA GLY A 142 1.28 -29.21 13.95
C GLY A 142 2.73 -29.66 13.85
N ARG A 143 3.41 -29.32 12.76
CA ARG A 143 4.86 -29.55 12.63
C ARG A 143 5.63 -28.58 13.54
N PRO A 144 6.89 -28.89 13.92
CA PRO A 144 7.66 -28.03 14.81
C PRO A 144 8.16 -26.76 14.11
N GLY A 145 8.20 -25.66 14.87
CA GLY A 145 8.66 -24.35 14.39
C GLY A 145 7.52 -23.47 13.90
N PHE A 146 7.86 -22.34 13.29
CA PHE A 146 6.90 -21.31 12.90
C PHE A 146 7.37 -20.59 11.63
N CYS A 147 6.49 -19.80 11.01
CA CYS A 147 6.83 -19.00 9.84
C CYS A 147 7.11 -17.55 10.20
N ASN A 148 8.31 -17.08 9.88
CA ASN A 148 8.67 -15.67 9.94
C ASN A 148 8.13 -14.95 8.70
N LEU A 149 7.36 -13.88 8.93
CA LEU A 149 6.93 -12.93 7.92
C LEU A 149 7.56 -11.57 8.23
N THR A 150 8.46 -11.13 7.35
CA THR A 150 9.20 -9.87 7.51
C THR A 150 8.77 -8.85 6.46
N PHE A 151 8.31 -7.68 6.88
CA PHE A 151 8.01 -6.57 6.01
C PHE A 151 9.16 -5.56 5.97
N SER A 152 9.48 -5.05 4.79
CA SER A 152 10.51 -4.03 4.61
C SER A 152 10.04 -2.94 3.65
N VAL A 153 10.43 -1.70 3.94
CA VAL A 153 10.18 -0.52 3.11
C VAL A 153 11.54 0.07 2.72
N SER A 154 11.67 0.51 1.47
CA SER A 154 12.90 1.09 0.94
C SER A 154 12.63 2.18 -0.11
N GLY A 155 13.70 2.80 -0.61
CA GLY A 155 13.63 3.91 -1.56
C GLY A 155 13.39 5.26 -0.87
N ARG A 156 12.17 5.49 -0.38
CA ARG A 156 11.77 6.73 0.30
C ARG A 156 11.61 6.56 1.82
N SER A 157 11.72 7.68 2.54
CA SER A 157 11.61 7.76 4.00
C SER A 157 10.29 8.36 4.48
N ASP A 158 9.48 8.91 3.57
CA ASP A 158 8.16 9.49 3.84
C ASP A 158 7.04 8.45 3.66
N VAL A 159 7.38 7.15 3.66
CA VAL A 159 6.41 6.07 3.54
C VAL A 159 6.71 5.03 4.61
N ILE A 160 5.66 4.62 5.33
CA ILE A 160 5.71 3.61 6.37
C ILE A 160 4.64 2.55 6.14
N LEU A 161 4.91 1.33 6.61
CA LEU A 161 3.93 0.26 6.69
C LEU A 161 3.76 -0.13 8.15
N GLU A 162 2.57 0.12 8.69
CA GLU A 162 2.22 -0.37 10.01
C GLU A 162 1.67 -1.78 9.93
N VAL A 163 2.12 -2.61 10.86
CA VAL A 163 1.74 -4.01 11.03
C VAL A 163 1.14 -4.14 12.42
N ARG A 164 -0.18 -4.21 12.49
CA ARG A 164 -0.88 -4.54 13.73
C ARG A 164 -1.01 -6.06 13.79
N TYR A 165 -0.31 -6.66 14.75
CA TYR A 165 -0.25 -8.10 14.92
C TYR A 165 -0.43 -8.44 16.40
N PHE A 166 -1.49 -9.20 16.71
CA PHE A 166 -1.88 -9.47 18.09
C PHE A 166 -2.42 -10.89 18.23
N ALA A 167 -2.30 -11.41 19.45
CA ALA A 167 -2.83 -12.71 19.81
C ALA A 167 -4.36 -12.68 19.95
N ASP A 168 -5.01 -13.75 19.53
CA ASP A 168 -6.42 -14.02 19.75
C ASP A 168 -6.58 -15.47 20.26
N GLY A 169 -6.36 -15.61 21.57
CA GLY A 169 -6.18 -16.88 22.26
C GLY A 169 -4.80 -16.96 22.91
N ASP A 170 -4.12 -18.10 22.76
CA ASP A 170 -2.77 -18.29 23.28
C ASP A 170 -1.75 -17.45 22.48
N GLY A 171 -1.25 -16.38 23.10
CA GLY A 171 -0.30 -15.46 22.48
C GLY A 171 1.11 -15.99 22.28
N SER A 172 1.45 -17.15 22.87
CA SER A 172 2.72 -17.82 22.56
C SER A 172 2.77 -18.35 21.12
N GLN A 173 1.64 -18.37 20.41
CA GLN A 173 1.54 -18.70 18.98
C GLN A 173 1.89 -17.51 18.06
N CYS A 174 2.00 -16.31 18.61
CA CYS A 174 2.13 -15.07 17.85
C CYS A 174 3.43 -14.36 18.24
N VAL A 175 4.55 -14.82 17.69
CA VAL A 175 5.86 -14.28 17.99
C VAL A 175 5.93 -12.81 17.56
N ASN A 176 6.40 -11.96 18.47
CA ASN A 176 6.42 -10.50 18.32
C ASN A 176 5.01 -9.88 18.15
N SER A 177 3.99 -10.50 18.75
CA SER A 177 2.68 -9.86 18.90
C SER A 177 2.73 -8.69 19.90
N LEU A 178 1.86 -7.72 19.69
CA LEU A 178 1.62 -6.59 20.57
C LEU A 178 0.17 -6.62 21.08
N PRO A 179 -0.18 -5.79 22.10
CA PRO A 179 -1.57 -5.48 22.39
C PRO A 179 -2.32 -4.98 21.14
N SER A 180 -3.62 -5.26 21.06
CA SER A 180 -4.43 -5.02 19.85
C SER A 180 -4.59 -3.55 19.46
N ASP A 181 -4.29 -2.61 20.37
CA ASP A 181 -4.29 -1.17 20.13
C ASP A 181 -2.93 -0.64 19.61
N GLN A 182 -1.88 -1.47 19.64
CA GLN A 182 -0.53 -1.12 19.20
C GLN A 182 -0.22 -1.64 17.79
N ASN A 183 0.89 -1.19 17.22
CA ASN A 183 1.38 -1.65 15.93
C ASN A 183 2.91 -1.55 15.88
N HIS A 184 3.50 -2.41 15.05
CA HIS A 184 4.87 -2.23 14.60
C HIS A 184 4.89 -1.30 13.39
N THR A 185 6.00 -0.61 13.17
CA THR A 185 6.16 0.28 12.01
C THR A 185 7.40 -0.11 11.21
N ALA A 186 7.20 -0.59 9.99
CA ALA A 186 8.27 -0.81 9.02
C ALA A 186 8.51 0.48 8.23
N PHE A 187 9.77 0.91 8.18
CA PHE A 187 10.20 2.08 7.41
C PHE A 187 11.61 1.85 6.85
N LYS A 188 12.13 2.80 6.08
CA LYS A 188 13.44 2.67 5.43
C LYS A 188 14.55 2.32 6.43
N GLY A 189 15.12 1.12 6.26
CA GLY A 189 16.19 0.60 7.10
C GLY A 189 15.73 -0.07 8.41
N SER A 190 14.43 -0.09 8.69
CA SER A 190 13.83 -0.71 9.87
C SER A 190 12.72 -1.69 9.46
N PRO A 191 13.08 -2.93 9.07
CA PRO A 191 12.09 -3.96 8.77
C PRO A 191 11.39 -4.44 10.05
N VAL A 192 10.20 -5.03 9.88
CA VAL A 192 9.42 -5.64 10.97
C VAL A 192 9.24 -7.12 10.68
N THR A 193 9.55 -7.98 11.65
CA THR A 193 9.32 -9.42 11.57
C THR A 193 8.28 -9.85 12.59
N ILE A 194 7.28 -10.60 12.14
CA ILE A 194 6.33 -11.32 12.99
C ILE A 194 6.49 -12.83 12.75
N GLY A 195 6.20 -13.66 13.75
CA GLY A 195 6.24 -15.11 13.59
C GLY A 195 4.87 -15.74 13.86
N ILE A 196 4.41 -16.54 12.91
CA ILE A 196 3.14 -17.26 12.96
C ILE A 196 3.46 -18.70 13.33
N ASP A 197 3.25 -19.04 14.60
CA ASP A 197 3.47 -20.38 15.13
C ASP A 197 2.19 -21.18 15.04
N THR A 198 2.30 -22.29 14.33
CA THR A 198 1.23 -23.01 13.65
C THR A 198 0.88 -24.31 14.36
N ASP A 199 1.43 -24.53 15.55
CA ASP A 199 1.32 -25.75 16.31
C ASP A 199 0.05 -25.82 17.20
N GLY A 200 -0.26 -27.02 17.66
CA GLY A 200 -1.58 -27.49 18.10
C GLY A 200 -2.21 -26.92 19.35
N ARG A 201 -2.38 -25.60 19.40
CA ARG A 201 -2.95 -24.91 20.55
C ARG A 201 -4.20 -24.16 20.10
N SER A 202 -5.24 -24.16 20.92
CA SER A 202 -6.43 -23.37 20.59
C SER A 202 -6.07 -21.88 20.59
N GLY A 203 -6.41 -21.16 19.52
CA GLY A 203 -6.14 -19.73 19.42
C GLY A 203 -5.58 -19.39 18.05
N GLY A 204 -5.08 -18.17 17.92
CA GLY A 204 -4.54 -17.74 16.67
C GLY A 204 -3.98 -16.34 16.75
N CYS A 205 -3.56 -15.85 15.60
CA CYS A 205 -2.95 -14.55 15.44
C CYS A 205 -3.75 -13.72 14.46
N GLN A 206 -4.05 -12.49 14.83
CA GLN A 206 -4.69 -11.54 13.94
C GLN A 206 -3.66 -10.56 13.36
N MET A 207 -3.83 -10.23 12.08
CA MET A 207 -2.97 -9.28 11.38
C MET A 207 -3.80 -8.26 10.59
N GLN A 208 -3.38 -7.00 10.69
CA GLN A 208 -3.88 -5.89 9.89
C GLN A 208 -2.71 -5.06 9.37
N LEU A 209 -2.88 -4.47 8.19
CA LEU A 209 -1.87 -3.61 7.57
C LEU A 209 -2.43 -2.21 7.32
N ARG A 210 -1.57 -1.19 7.45
CA ARG A 210 -1.86 0.18 7.05
C ARG A 210 -0.63 0.81 6.41
N LEU A 211 -0.76 1.26 5.16
CA LEU A 211 0.29 1.95 4.43
C LEU A 211 0.04 3.45 4.49
N GLN A 212 1.05 4.22 4.88
CA GLN A 212 0.92 5.67 5.07
C GLN A 212 2.05 6.42 4.42
N LYS A 213 1.74 7.65 4.01
CA LYS A 213 2.74 8.66 3.68
C LYS A 213 2.81 9.65 4.84
N VAL A 214 4.01 9.90 5.37
CA VAL A 214 4.27 10.72 6.56
C VAL A 214 5.06 11.99 6.27
#